data_AF-A0A9E7KZE2-F1
#
_entry.id   AF-A0A9E7KZE2-F1
#
_cell.length_a   1.000
_cell.length_b   1.000
_cell.length_c   1.000
_cell.angle_alpha   90.00
_cell.angle_beta   90.00
_cell.angle_gamma   90.00
#
_symmetry.space_group_name_H-M   'P 1'
#
loop_
_entity.id
_entity.type
_entity.pdbx_description
1 polymer ?
#
loop_
_entity_poly.entity_id
_entity_poly.type
_entity_poly.pdbx_seq_one_letter_code
_entity_poly.pdbx_strand_id
1 'polypeptide(L)'
;QKLKTSVKKHNVNPVWNEDLTLTVSDPLLPVKIRVYDKDTFSRDDKMGDAEIDIVPFIEAVKMNLSDIPNGTIIRTTNPNRHNCLAEESAIVWKDGKVVQDIIVRLRNVESGELELQLLWVDIPGAPGF
;
A
#
# COMPACT_ATOMS: atom_id res chain seq x y z
N GLN A 1 14.50 -2.14 1.96
CA GLN A 1 14.11 -1.45 3.21
C GLN A 1 13.08 -2.28 3.97
N LYS A 2 12.98 -2.17 5.30
CA LYS A 2 11.89 -2.78 6.10
C LYS A 2 11.42 -1.76 7.14
N LEU A 3 10.12 -1.51 7.19
CA LEU A 3 9.47 -0.63 8.16
C LEU A 3 8.41 -1.44 8.93
N LYS A 4 8.00 -0.97 10.10
CA LYS A 4 7.00 -1.64 10.96
C LYS A 4 6.11 -0.59 11.59
N THR A 5 4.82 -0.91 11.72
CA THR A 5 3.86 -0.13 12.50
C THR A 5 4.00 -0.42 14.00
N SER A 6 3.28 0.35 14.82
CA SER A 6 3.11 0.05 16.24
C SER A 6 2.27 -1.21 16.46
N VAL A 7 2.44 -1.81 17.64
CA VAL A 7 1.69 -2.99 18.04
C VAL A 7 0.38 -2.55 18.69
N LYS A 8 -0.75 -3.07 18.20
CA LYS A 8 -2.04 -2.89 18.86
C LYS A 8 -2.36 -4.14 19.66
N LYS A 9 -2.45 -4.00 20.99
CA LYS A 9 -2.63 -5.13 21.91
C LYS A 9 -4.10 -5.56 21.94
N HIS A 10 -4.33 -6.88 22.00
CA HIS A 10 -5.65 -7.49 22.22
C HIS A 10 -6.73 -7.03 21.23
N ASN A 11 -6.36 -6.84 19.95
CA ASN A 11 -7.30 -6.38 18.93
C ASN A 11 -7.01 -7.03 17.57
N VAL A 12 -8.00 -7.72 17.01
CA VAL A 12 -7.96 -8.34 15.67
C VAL A 12 -8.48 -7.43 14.55
N ASN A 13 -9.02 -6.26 14.91
CA ASN A 13 -9.39 -5.16 14.02
C ASN A 13 -8.60 -3.89 14.39
N PRO A 14 -7.26 -3.93 14.33
CA PRO A 14 -6.42 -2.80 14.71
C PRO A 14 -6.59 -1.62 13.76
N VAL A 15 -6.81 -0.43 14.32
CA VAL A 15 -6.70 0.84 13.59
C VAL A 15 -5.31 1.40 13.84
N TRP A 16 -4.42 1.30 12.85
CA TRP A 16 -3.07 1.85 12.94
C TRP A 16 -3.04 3.35 12.68
N ASN A 17 -3.56 3.79 11.54
CA ASN A 17 -3.46 5.17 11.05
C ASN A 17 -2.03 5.72 11.15
N GLU A 18 -1.08 4.94 10.63
CA GLU A 18 0.35 5.24 10.67
C GLU A 18 0.91 5.32 9.26
N ASP A 19 1.67 6.39 9.00
CA ASP A 19 2.34 6.59 7.72
C ASP A 19 3.71 5.90 7.72
N LEU A 20 3.96 5.07 6.70
CA LEU A 20 5.26 4.43 6.46
C LEU A 20 5.85 4.92 5.14
N THR A 21 6.93 5.69 5.18
CA THR A 21 7.60 6.22 3.98
C THR A 21 8.66 5.27 3.45
N LEU A 22 8.37 4.61 2.33
CA LEU A 22 9.29 3.71 1.64
C LEU A 22 10.05 4.45 0.52
N THR A 23 11.36 4.23 0.44
CA THR A 23 12.16 4.71 -0.69
C THR A 23 12.06 3.72 -1.86
N VAL A 24 11.64 4.19 -3.02
CA VAL A 24 11.54 3.37 -4.23
C VAL A 24 12.87 3.41 -4.99
N SER A 25 13.65 2.33 -4.89
CA SER A 25 14.90 2.16 -5.64
C SER A 25 14.69 1.43 -6.97
N ASP A 26 13.77 0.47 -7.00
CA ASP A 26 13.37 -0.28 -8.20
C ASP A 26 11.84 -0.35 -8.23
N PRO A 27 11.18 0.30 -9.20
CA PRO A 27 9.72 0.35 -9.29
C PRO A 27 9.11 -1.01 -9.67
N LEU A 28 9.89 -1.96 -10.20
CA LEU A 28 9.40 -3.28 -10.63
C LEU A 28 9.25 -4.25 -9.46
N LEU A 29 9.77 -3.90 -8.27
CA LEU A 29 9.66 -4.75 -7.09
C LEU A 29 8.36 -4.46 -6.34
N PRO A 30 7.55 -5.49 -6.01
CA PRO A 30 6.32 -5.28 -5.28
C PRO A 30 6.59 -4.92 -3.81
N VAL A 31 5.68 -4.15 -3.23
CA VAL A 31 5.66 -3.88 -1.78
C VAL A 31 5.10 -5.11 -1.08
N LYS A 32 5.88 -5.67 -0.14
CA LYS A 32 5.49 -6.86 0.63
C LYS A 32 5.02 -6.46 2.01
N ILE A 33 3.81 -6.89 2.36
CA ILE A 33 3.19 -6.65 3.66
C ILE A 33 3.06 -7.98 4.39
N ARG A 34 3.38 -7.98 5.68
CA ARG A 34 3.33 -9.17 6.53
C ARG A 34 2.77 -8.77 7.89
N VAL A 35 1.77 -9.50 8.34
CA VAL A 35 1.13 -9.29 9.64
C VAL A 35 1.68 -10.32 10.62
N TYR A 36 1.92 -9.90 11.85
CA TYR A 36 2.44 -10.73 12.92
C TYR A 36 1.70 -10.44 14.22
N ASP A 37 1.42 -11.48 15.00
CA ASP A 37 1.04 -11.34 16.39
C ASP A 37 2.30 -11.17 17.23
N LYS A 38 2.31 -10.19 18.13
CA LYS A 38 3.49 -9.91 18.95
C LYS A 38 3.36 -10.59 20.30
N ASP A 39 4.24 -11.55 20.52
CA ASP A 39 4.36 -12.24 21.80
C ASP A 39 5.49 -11.68 22.66
N THR A 40 5.27 -11.67 23.98
CA THR A 40 6.27 -11.15 24.92
C THR A 40 7.32 -12.20 25.31
N PHE A 41 6.95 -13.48 25.26
CA PHE A 41 7.77 -14.59 25.76
C PHE A 41 8.01 -15.70 24.72
N SER A 42 7.44 -15.57 23.53
CA SER A 42 7.59 -16.48 22.38
C SER A 42 7.96 -15.71 21.11
N ARG A 43 8.18 -16.44 20.03
CA ARG A 43 8.40 -15.87 18.71
C ARG A 43 7.08 -15.38 18.14
N ASP A 44 7.07 -14.18 17.56
CA ASP A 44 5.91 -13.62 16.86
C ASP A 44 5.33 -14.60 15.81
N ASP A 45 4.04 -14.88 15.93
CA ASP A 45 3.30 -15.75 15.02
C ASP A 45 2.88 -15.00 13.75
N LYS A 46 3.00 -15.66 12.60
CA LYS A 46 2.65 -15.04 11.30
C LYS A 46 1.13 -15.06 11.12
N MET A 47 0.55 -13.88 10.86
CA MET A 47 -0.90 -13.68 10.64
C MET A 47 -1.23 -13.37 9.16
N GLY A 48 -0.40 -13.84 8.23
CA GLY A 48 -0.60 -13.68 6.80
C GLY A 48 0.30 -12.67 6.12
N ASP A 49 0.21 -12.62 4.78
CA ASP A 49 0.97 -11.72 3.94
C ASP A 49 0.22 -11.31 2.66
N ALA A 50 0.58 -10.15 2.13
CA ALA A 50 0.10 -9.63 0.86
C ALA A 50 1.23 -8.95 0.09
N GLU A 51 1.07 -8.83 -1.22
CA GLU A 51 1.97 -8.09 -2.10
C GLU A 51 1.17 -7.11 -2.95
N ILE A 52 1.70 -5.90 -3.10
CA ILE A 52 1.11 -4.82 -3.89
C ILE A 52 2.08 -4.48 -5.03
N ASP A 53 1.57 -4.55 -6.25
CA ASP A 53 2.26 -4.01 -7.42
C ASP A 53 2.09 -2.48 -7.46
N ILE A 54 3.22 -1.77 -7.42
CA ILE A 54 3.26 -0.30 -7.42
C ILE A 54 3.61 0.28 -8.79
N VAL A 55 3.88 -0.55 -9.80
CA VAL A 55 4.19 -0.07 -11.16
C VAL A 55 3.06 0.82 -11.70
N PRO A 56 1.77 0.44 -11.63
CA PRO A 56 0.69 1.30 -12.10
C PRO A 56 0.62 2.66 -11.39
N PHE A 57 0.92 2.69 -10.10
CA PHE A 57 0.94 3.90 -9.29
C PHE A 57 2.08 4.84 -9.70
N ILE A 58 3.28 4.29 -9.90
CA ILE A 58 4.45 5.05 -10.33
C ILE A 58 4.29 5.57 -11.76
N GLU A 59 3.68 4.81 -12.65
CA GLU A 59 3.33 5.27 -14.00
C GLU A 59 2.41 6.50 -13.93
N ALA A 60 1.40 6.48 -13.05
CA ALA A 60 0.51 7.62 -12.84
C ALA A 60 1.22 8.85 -12.24
N VAL A 61 2.15 8.65 -11.30
CA VAL A 61 2.97 9.74 -10.71
C VAL A 61 3.81 10.45 -11.77
N LYS A 62 4.30 9.73 -12.78
CA LYS A 62 5.12 10.27 -13.88
C LYS A 62 4.31 11.00 -14.96
N MET A 63 2.99 10.95 -14.91
CA MET A 63 2.14 11.63 -15.89
C MET A 63 2.15 13.15 -15.65
N ASN A 64 2.04 13.91 -16.73
CA ASN A 64 1.76 15.34 -16.60
C ASN A 64 0.26 15.55 -16.33
N LEU A 65 -0.09 15.83 -15.08
CA LEU A 65 -1.48 15.93 -14.60
C LEU A 65 -1.92 17.37 -14.28
N SER A 66 -1.12 18.38 -14.66
CA SER A 66 -1.37 19.78 -14.27
C SER A 66 -2.70 20.36 -14.79
N ASP A 67 -3.18 19.87 -15.93
CA ASP A 67 -4.45 20.30 -16.55
C ASP A 67 -5.60 19.31 -16.32
N ILE A 68 -5.38 18.26 -15.52
CA ILE A 68 -6.38 17.22 -15.26
C ILE A 68 -7.31 17.69 -14.14
N PRO A 69 -8.64 17.56 -14.30
CA PRO A 69 -9.60 17.89 -13.25
C PRO A 69 -9.36 17.12 -11.95
N ASN A 70 -9.65 17.76 -10.82
CA ASN A 70 -9.60 17.11 -9.53
C ASN A 70 -10.60 15.94 -9.45
N GLY A 71 -10.18 14.79 -8.92
CA GLY A 71 -11.00 13.59 -8.79
C GLY A 71 -11.01 12.68 -10.03
N THR A 72 -10.22 12.98 -11.05
CA THR A 72 -10.08 12.09 -12.22
C THR A 72 -9.48 10.75 -11.83
N ILE A 73 -10.18 9.67 -12.20
CA ILE A 73 -9.66 8.30 -12.13
C ILE A 73 -8.67 8.10 -13.28
N ILE A 74 -7.40 7.87 -12.94
CA ILE A 74 -6.31 7.63 -13.90
C ILE A 74 -6.35 6.19 -14.37
N ARG A 75 -6.50 5.25 -13.42
CA ARG A 75 -6.50 3.81 -13.69
C ARG A 75 -7.25 3.08 -12.59
N THR A 76 -7.87 1.97 -12.97
CA THR A 76 -8.57 1.10 -12.05
C THR A 76 -8.05 -0.33 -12.19
N THR A 77 -7.84 -1.00 -11.05
CA THR A 77 -7.38 -2.40 -11.00
C THR A 77 -8.38 -3.24 -10.24
N ASN A 78 -8.88 -4.29 -10.89
CA ASN A 78 -9.83 -5.22 -10.30
C ASN A 78 -9.12 -6.41 -9.61
N PRO A 79 -9.74 -7.00 -8.56
CA PRO A 79 -9.29 -8.25 -7.97
C PRO A 79 -9.14 -9.36 -9.01
N ASN A 80 -8.05 -10.12 -8.93
CA ASN A 80 -7.85 -11.30 -9.75
C ASN A 80 -6.95 -12.33 -9.07
N ARG A 81 -6.84 -13.52 -9.65
CA ARG A 81 -6.08 -14.65 -9.07
C ARG A 81 -4.58 -14.43 -8.90
N HIS A 82 -4.01 -13.36 -9.49
CA HIS A 82 -2.58 -13.06 -9.44
C HIS A 82 -2.25 -11.87 -8.54
N ASN A 83 -3.23 -11.12 -8.04
CA ASN A 83 -3.02 -10.02 -7.10
C ASN A 83 -3.63 -10.33 -5.72
N CYS A 84 -3.41 -9.43 -4.76
CA CYS A 84 -3.94 -9.56 -3.40
C CYS A 84 -5.10 -8.61 -3.13
N LEU A 85 -5.70 -7.99 -4.15
CA LEU A 85 -6.79 -7.03 -3.94
C LEU A 85 -8.06 -7.75 -3.46
N ALA A 86 -8.69 -7.22 -2.43
CA ALA A 86 -10.01 -7.68 -1.98
C ALA A 86 -11.14 -7.02 -2.79
N GLU A 87 -10.94 -5.75 -3.16
CA GLU A 87 -11.89 -4.92 -3.90
C GLU A 87 -11.20 -4.17 -5.05
N GLU A 88 -12.01 -3.51 -5.87
CA GLU A 88 -11.50 -2.62 -6.92
C GLU A 88 -10.67 -1.48 -6.31
N SER A 89 -9.50 -1.21 -6.88
CA SER A 89 -8.60 -0.14 -6.45
C SER A 89 -8.39 0.87 -7.58
N ALA A 90 -8.74 2.12 -7.32
CA ALA A 90 -8.60 3.23 -8.26
C ALA A 90 -7.42 4.13 -7.88
N ILE A 91 -6.61 4.47 -8.89
CA ILE A 91 -5.59 5.51 -8.82
C ILE A 91 -6.25 6.81 -9.26
N VAL A 92 -6.25 7.81 -8.40
CA VAL A 92 -7.00 9.06 -8.56
C VAL A 92 -6.05 10.26 -8.49
N TRP A 93 -6.21 11.21 -9.41
CA TRP A 93 -5.62 12.53 -9.28
C TRP A 93 -6.49 13.36 -8.35
N LYS A 94 -5.98 13.66 -7.15
CA LYS A 94 -6.72 14.39 -6.13
C LYS A 94 -5.83 15.42 -5.42
N ASP A 95 -6.30 16.66 -5.38
CA ASP A 95 -5.72 17.78 -4.65
C ASP A 95 -4.21 17.96 -4.93
N GLY A 96 -3.84 17.86 -6.22
CA GLY A 96 -2.46 17.99 -6.68
C GLY A 96 -1.57 16.77 -6.44
N LYS A 97 -2.16 15.61 -6.09
CA LYS A 97 -1.44 14.37 -5.78
C LYS A 97 -2.06 13.16 -6.46
N VAL A 98 -1.23 12.14 -6.70
CA VAL A 98 -1.70 10.80 -7.06
C VAL A 98 -1.96 10.02 -5.78
N VAL A 99 -3.19 9.52 -5.63
CA VAL A 99 -3.64 8.76 -4.46
C VAL A 99 -4.23 7.42 -4.93
N GLN A 100 -4.01 6.36 -4.16
CA GLN A 100 -4.63 5.06 -4.42
C GLN A 100 -5.07 4.41 -3.12
N ASP A 101 -6.37 4.16 -2.99
CA ASP A 101 -6.94 3.37 -1.90
C ASP A 101 -6.86 1.88 -2.25
N ILE A 102 -6.42 1.07 -1.29
CA ILE A 102 -6.14 -0.34 -1.49
C ILE A 102 -6.68 -1.14 -0.31
N ILE A 103 -7.53 -2.12 -0.60
CA ILE A 103 -7.88 -3.19 0.34
C ILE A 103 -7.21 -4.46 -0.15
N VAL A 104 -6.32 -5.02 0.68
CA VAL A 104 -5.68 -6.31 0.38
C VAL A 104 -6.22 -7.42 1.25
N ARG A 105 -6.46 -8.58 0.63
CA ARG A 105 -6.76 -9.83 1.34
C ARG A 105 -5.47 -10.57 1.64
N LEU A 106 -5.28 -10.94 2.91
CA LEU A 106 -4.10 -11.67 3.35
C LEU A 106 -4.13 -13.11 2.84
N ARG A 107 -2.97 -13.60 2.42
CA ARG A 107 -2.69 -14.98 2.06
C ARG A 107 -2.03 -15.71 3.21
N ASN A 108 -2.03 -17.04 3.15
CA ASN A 108 -1.37 -17.91 4.13
C ASN A 108 -1.90 -17.71 5.57
N VAL A 109 -3.18 -17.39 5.69
CA VAL A 109 -3.93 -17.21 6.93
C VAL A 109 -5.40 -17.55 6.65
N GLU A 110 -6.17 -17.89 7.67
CA GLU A 110 -7.59 -18.25 7.54
C GLU A 110 -8.48 -17.06 7.12
N SER A 111 -8.17 -15.87 7.61
CA SER A 111 -8.90 -14.64 7.31
C SER A 111 -8.05 -13.41 7.61
N GLY A 112 -8.48 -12.26 7.10
CA GLY A 112 -7.87 -10.96 7.39
C GLY A 112 -7.70 -10.13 6.13
N GLU A 113 -8.04 -8.85 6.24
CA GLU A 113 -7.87 -7.83 5.21
C GLU A 113 -7.16 -6.62 5.81
N LEU A 114 -6.47 -5.85 4.97
CA LEU A 114 -5.81 -4.62 5.36
C LEU A 114 -6.24 -3.48 4.43
N GLU A 115 -6.64 -2.37 5.02
CA GLU A 115 -6.92 -1.12 4.33
C GLU A 115 -5.71 -0.21 4.38
N LEU A 116 -5.34 0.34 3.22
CA LEU A 116 -4.13 1.13 3.02
C LEU A 116 -4.40 2.23 1.98
N GLN A 117 -3.64 3.32 2.06
CA GLN A 117 -3.63 4.36 1.02
C GLN A 117 -2.18 4.62 0.60
N LEU A 118 -1.94 4.65 -0.72
CA LEU A 118 -0.66 5.08 -1.27
C LEU A 118 -0.72 6.57 -1.59
N LEU A 119 0.32 7.30 -1.18
CA LEU A 119 0.60 8.68 -1.62
C LEU A 119 2.05 8.76 -2.10
N TRP A 120 2.28 9.58 -3.12
CA TRP A 120 3.62 9.93 -3.54
C TRP A 120 4.16 11.12 -2.75
N VAL A 121 5.43 11.06 -2.35
CA VAL A 121 6.12 12.13 -1.65
C VAL A 121 7.47 12.38 -2.32
N ASP A 122 7.68 13.60 -2.79
CA ASP A 122 8.98 14.04 -3.31
C ASP A 122 9.94 14.34 -2.17
N ILE A 123 11.16 13.80 -2.25
CA ILE A 123 12.23 14.09 -1.30
C ILE A 123 13.10 15.19 -1.90
N PRO A 124 13.17 16.39 -1.30
CA PRO A 124 14.02 17.47 -1.80
C PRO A 124 15.48 17.00 -1.93
N GLY A 125 16.04 17.14 -3.14
CA GLY A 125 17.43 16.77 -3.43
C GLY A 125 17.66 15.31 -3.84
N ALA A 126 16.62 14.46 -3.84
CA ALA A 126 16.68 13.17 -4.52
C ALA A 126 16.57 13.39 -6.04
N PRO A 127 17.18 12.53 -6.90
CA PRO A 127 16.83 12.52 -8.30
C PRO A 127 15.33 12.29 -8.41
N GLY A 128 14.60 13.27 -8.95
CA GLY A 128 13.18 13.12 -9.26
C GLY A 128 12.97 12.00 -10.28
N PHE A 129 11.72 11.56 -10.41
CA PHE A 129 11.31 10.77 -11.56
C PHE A 129 10.98 11.65 -12.76
#